data_AF-A0A7V3FWL1-F1
#
_entry.id   AF-A0A7V3FWL1-F1
#
_cell.length_a   1.000
_cell.length_b   1.000
_cell.length_c   1.000
_cell.angle_alpha   90.00
_cell.angle_beta   90.00
_cell.angle_gamma   90.00
#
_symmetry.space_group_name_H-M   'P 1'
#
loop_
_entity.id
_entity.type
_entity.pdbx_description
1 polymer ?
#
loop_
_entity_poly.entity_id
_entity_poly.type
_entity_poly.pdbx_seq_one_letter_code
_entity_poly.pdbx_strand_id
1 'polypeptide(L)'
;MEDINKISSIGYEIALYNSPYFELLVSEFYRISRYKSNIYKKIKSEEDFYKKLSSEERTILITLNTKEKEILEEIFLKKNFALLKNLNE
;
A
#
# COMPACT_ATOMS: atom_id res chain seq x y z
N MET A 1 0.68 34.97 -13.72
CA MET A 1 1.91 34.15 -13.69
C MET A 1 1.80 33.08 -12.59
N GLU A 2 0.59 32.57 -12.33
CA GLU A 2 0.28 31.54 -11.31
C GLU A 2 -0.03 30.16 -11.92
N ASP A 3 -0.23 30.09 -13.23
CA ASP A 3 -0.75 28.87 -13.89
C ASP A 3 0.33 27.81 -14.23
N ILE A 4 1.60 28.20 -14.32
CA ILE A 4 2.67 27.27 -14.75
C ILE A 4 3.01 26.25 -13.63
N ASN A 5 2.92 26.65 -12.37
CA ASN A 5 3.22 25.78 -11.21
C ASN A 5 2.08 24.81 -10.87
N LYS A 6 0.84 25.11 -11.25
CA LYS A 6 -0.29 24.18 -11.09
C LYS A 6 -0.24 23.02 -12.10
N ILE A 7 0.33 23.27 -13.28
CA ILE A 7 0.45 22.27 -14.35
C ILE A 7 1.55 21.24 -14.02
N SER A 8 2.61 21.62 -13.29
CA SER A 8 3.72 20.72 -12.94
C SER A 8 3.35 19.65 -11.88
N SER A 9 2.56 20.03 -10.88
CA SER A 9 2.10 19.13 -9.80
C SER A 9 1.10 18.08 -10.28
N ILE A 10 0.11 18.50 -11.09
CA ILE A 10 -0.88 17.62 -11.71
C ILE A 10 -0.19 16.65 -12.69
N GLY A 11 0.77 17.13 -13.48
CA GLY A 11 1.52 16.28 -14.42
C GLY A 11 2.37 15.21 -13.71
N TYR A 12 2.98 15.54 -12.57
CA TYR A 12 3.74 14.59 -11.76
C TYR A 12 2.84 13.57 -11.07
N GLU A 13 1.70 13.99 -10.49
CA GLU A 13 0.73 13.07 -9.91
C GLU A 13 0.19 12.10 -10.97
N ILE A 14 -0.20 12.60 -12.15
CA ILE A 14 -0.64 11.77 -13.28
C ILE A 14 0.46 10.78 -13.70
N ALA A 15 1.72 11.22 -13.83
CA ALA A 15 2.83 10.34 -14.19
C ALA A 15 3.14 9.30 -13.10
N LEU A 16 3.01 9.65 -11.82
CA LEU A 16 3.23 8.75 -10.69
C LEU A 16 2.14 7.69 -10.62
N TYR A 17 0.86 8.10 -10.69
CA TYR A 17 -0.30 7.20 -10.64
C TYR A 17 -0.42 6.31 -11.88
N ASN A 18 0.10 6.76 -13.03
CA ASN A 18 0.18 5.97 -14.26
C ASN A 18 1.55 5.28 -14.43
N SER A 19 2.42 5.29 -13.41
CA SER A 19 3.70 4.58 -13.51
C SER A 19 3.48 3.07 -13.37
N PRO A 20 4.14 2.23 -14.19
CA PRO A 20 4.03 0.77 -14.07
C PRO A 20 4.39 0.27 -12.67
N TYR A 21 5.30 0.97 -11.98
CA TYR A 21 5.67 0.65 -10.61
C TYR A 21 4.52 0.89 -9.61
N PHE A 22 3.81 2.00 -9.74
CA PHE A 22 2.66 2.29 -8.86
C PHE A 22 1.52 1.30 -9.10
N GLU A 23 1.24 0.95 -10.36
CA GLU A 23 0.27 -0.09 -10.70
C GLU A 23 0.64 -1.45 -10.10
N LEU A 24 1.94 -1.82 -10.11
CA LEU A 24 2.43 -3.02 -9.45
C LEU A 24 2.19 -2.98 -7.93
N LEU A 25 2.50 -1.86 -7.27
CA LEU A 25 2.24 -1.69 -5.83
C LEU A 25 0.76 -1.85 -5.50
N VAL A 26 -0.12 -1.22 -6.26
CA VAL A 26 -1.58 -1.31 -6.07
C VAL A 26 -2.07 -2.74 -6.32
N SER A 27 -1.62 -3.40 -7.39
CA SER A 27 -1.97 -4.78 -7.71
C SER A 27 -1.56 -5.74 -6.58
N GLU A 28 -0.34 -5.59 -6.06
CA GLU A 28 0.12 -6.43 -4.96
C GLU A 28 -0.58 -6.13 -3.63
N PHE A 29 -0.92 -4.86 -3.37
CA PHE A 29 -1.78 -4.52 -2.24
C PHE A 29 -3.13 -5.26 -2.33
N TYR A 30 -3.80 -5.21 -3.49
CA TYR A 30 -5.07 -5.92 -3.70
C TYR A 30 -4.95 -7.44 -3.51
N ARG A 31 -3.87 -8.05 -4.00
CA ARG A 31 -3.61 -9.47 -3.80
C ARG A 31 -3.44 -9.80 -2.32
N ILE A 32 -2.62 -9.03 -1.60
CA ILE A 32 -2.39 -9.20 -0.17
C ILE A 32 -3.70 -9.09 0.60
N SER A 33 -4.49 -8.03 0.36
CA SER A 33 -5.78 -7.85 1.03
C SER A 33 -6.71 -9.04 0.79
N ARG A 34 -6.78 -9.56 -0.46
CA ARG A 34 -7.62 -10.71 -0.79
C ARG A 34 -7.19 -11.99 -0.05
N TYR A 35 -5.89 -12.25 0.02
CA TYR A 35 -5.35 -13.39 0.78
C TYR A 35 -5.63 -13.26 2.28
N LYS A 36 -5.38 -12.08 2.85
CA LYS A 36 -5.68 -11.78 4.26
C LYS A 36 -7.15 -11.96 4.57
N SER A 37 -8.06 -11.47 3.73
CA SER A 37 -9.50 -11.68 3.92
C SER A 37 -9.90 -13.15 4.01
N ASN A 38 -9.23 -14.04 3.26
CA ASN A 38 -9.51 -15.48 3.35
C ASN A 38 -9.05 -16.10 4.68
N ILE A 39 -7.92 -15.64 5.22
CA ILE A 39 -7.44 -16.07 6.54
C ILE A 39 -8.33 -15.49 7.65
N TYR A 40 -8.69 -14.21 7.57
CA TYR A 40 -9.54 -13.54 8.54
C TYR A 40 -10.97 -14.10 8.62
N LYS A 41 -11.49 -14.77 7.57
CA LYS A 41 -12.75 -15.51 7.69
C LYS A 41 -12.72 -16.60 8.77
N LYS A 42 -11.54 -17.12 9.10
CA LYS A 42 -11.33 -18.18 10.08
C LYS A 42 -11.17 -17.66 11.51
N ILE A 43 -10.78 -16.39 11.68
CA ILE A 43 -10.36 -15.83 12.97
C ILE A 43 -11.12 -14.53 13.30
N LYS A 44 -11.66 -14.43 14.52
CA LYS A 44 -12.34 -13.22 15.02
C LYS A 44 -11.69 -12.61 16.25
N SER A 45 -10.73 -13.32 16.84
CA SER A 45 -10.00 -12.93 18.03
C SER A 45 -8.53 -13.32 17.91
N GLU A 46 -7.71 -12.81 18.82
CA GLU A 46 -6.31 -13.24 18.95
C GLU A 46 -6.21 -14.71 19.36
N GLU A 47 -7.11 -15.20 20.20
CA GLU A 47 -7.15 -16.62 20.57
C GLU A 47 -7.38 -17.51 19.33
N ASP A 48 -8.25 -17.08 18.42
CA ASP A 48 -8.49 -17.78 17.16
C ASP A 48 -7.23 -17.84 16.28
N PHE A 49 -6.40 -16.79 16.30
CA PHE A 49 -5.14 -16.78 15.56
C PHE A 49 -4.20 -17.91 16.02
N TYR A 50 -4.10 -18.16 17.32
CA TYR A 50 -3.24 -19.23 17.84
C TYR A 50 -3.89 -20.62 17.74
N LYS A 51 -5.21 -20.72 17.91
CA LYS A 51 -5.91 -22.01 17.96
C LYS A 51 -6.40 -22.54 16.61
N LYS A 52 -6.84 -21.66 15.69
CA LYS A 52 -7.49 -22.05 14.43
C LYS A 52 -6.58 -22.01 13.22
N LEU A 53 -5.52 -21.20 13.25
CA LEU A 53 -4.54 -21.17 12.16
C LEU A 53 -3.44 -22.19 12.41
N SER A 54 -3.00 -22.84 11.33
CA SER A 54 -1.75 -23.59 11.32
C SER A 54 -0.55 -22.66 11.52
N SER A 55 0.61 -23.23 11.88
CA SER A 55 1.85 -22.46 11.99
C SER A 55 2.21 -21.76 10.68
N GLU A 56 1.97 -22.42 9.55
CA GLU A 56 2.24 -21.87 8.23
C GLU A 56 1.30 -20.69 7.92
N GLU A 57 0.00 -20.82 8.18
CA GLU A 57 -0.96 -19.73 7.99
C GLU A 57 -0.64 -18.51 8.87
N ARG A 58 -0.18 -18.73 10.11
CA ARG A 58 0.29 -17.64 10.98
C ARG A 58 1.49 -16.93 10.38
N THR A 59 2.51 -17.66 9.94
CA THR A 59 3.69 -17.09 9.30
C THR A 59 3.30 -16.31 8.04
N ILE A 60 2.46 -16.89 7.18
CA ILE A 60 1.95 -16.21 5.99
C ILE A 60 1.23 -14.91 6.36
N LEU A 61 0.35 -14.92 7.36
CA LEU A 61 -0.38 -13.73 7.76
C LEU A 61 0.55 -12.63 8.28
N ILE A 62 1.57 -12.98 9.08
CA ILE A 62 2.57 -12.04 9.57
C ILE A 62 3.35 -11.43 8.40
N THR A 63 3.85 -12.26 7.47
CA THR A 63 4.57 -11.80 6.28
C THR A 63 3.71 -10.88 5.41
N LEU A 64 2.44 -11.23 5.19
CA LEU A 64 1.51 -10.41 4.43
C LEU A 64 1.23 -9.06 5.10
N ASN A 65 1.13 -9.02 6.44
CA ASN A 65 0.97 -7.76 7.18
C ASN A 65 2.20 -6.85 7.05
N THR A 66 3.40 -7.42 7.14
CA THR A 66 4.65 -6.66 6.93
C THR A 66 4.70 -6.08 5.52
N LYS A 67 4.43 -6.91 4.51
CA LYS A 67 4.47 -6.46 3.11
C LYS A 67 3.40 -5.42 2.78
N GLU A 68 2.20 -5.56 3.34
CA GLU A 68 1.15 -4.54 3.22
C GLU A 68 1.61 -3.20 3.79
N LYS A 69 2.25 -3.21 4.97
CA LYS A 69 2.79 -2.02 5.61
C LYS A 69 3.86 -1.35 4.74
N GLU A 70 4.81 -2.12 4.22
CA GLU A 70 5.87 -1.62 3.32
C GLU A 70 5.27 -0.96 2.07
N ILE A 71 4.30 -1.60 1.42
CA ILE A 71 3.62 -1.04 0.24
C ILE A 71 2.89 0.27 0.58
N LEU A 72 2.19 0.32 1.72
CA LEU A 72 1.50 1.52 2.17
C LEU A 72 2.48 2.66 2.48
N GLU A 73 3.61 2.35 3.13
CA GLU A 73 4.68 3.31 3.40
C GLU A 73 5.28 3.84 2.09
N GLU A 74 5.53 2.99 1.11
CA GLU A 74 6.03 3.42 -0.20
C GLU A 74 5.03 4.33 -0.94
N ILE A 75 3.75 3.95 -0.97
CA ILE A 75 2.68 4.77 -1.56
C ILE A 75 2.61 6.14 -0.85
N PHE A 76 2.66 6.13 0.48
CA PHE A 76 2.56 7.35 1.28
C PHE A 76 3.79 8.26 1.15
N LEU A 77 5.00 7.69 1.17
CA LEU A 77 6.24 8.44 0.95
C LEU A 77 6.25 9.09 -0.43
N LYS A 78 5.82 8.37 -1.48
CA LYS A 78 5.73 8.95 -2.83
C LYS A 78 4.70 10.08 -2.92
N LYS A 79 3.57 9.96 -2.21
CA LYS A 79 2.56 11.02 -2.12
C LYS A 79 3.08 12.25 -1.36
N ASN A 80 3.79 12.05 -0.25
CA ASN A 80 4.37 13.15 0.52
C ASN A 80 5.56 13.80 -0.18
N PHE A 81 6.38 13.04 -0.90
CA PHE A 81 7.45 13.61 -1.71
C PHE A 81 6.90 14.54 -2.80
N ALA A 82 5.77 14.18 -3.41
CA ALA A 82 5.04 15.07 -4.33
C ALA A 82 4.60 16.37 -3.64
N LEU A 83 4.00 16.27 -2.45
CA LEU A 83 3.56 17.42 -1.66
C LEU A 83 4.71 18.33 -1.23
N LEU A 84 5.83 17.77 -0.76
CA LEU A 84 7.00 18.53 -0.31
C LEU A 84 7.74 19.22 -1.45
N LYS A 85 7.77 18.61 -2.64
CA LYS A 85 8.35 19.25 -3.84
C LYS A 85 7.54 20.49 -4.25
N ASN A 86 6.21 20.40 -4.22
CA ASN A 86 5.32 21.52 -4.55
C ASN A 86 5.33 22.67 -3.54
N LEU A 87 5.87 22.46 -2.34
CA LEU A 87 6.00 23.49 -1.29
C LEU A 87 7.34 24.22 -1.33
N ASN A 88 8.35 23.67 -2.01
CA ASN A 88 9.71 24.21 -2.10
C ASN A 88 10.05 24.78 -3.49
N GLU A 89 9.11 24.75 -4.43
CA GLU A 89 9.15 25.39 -5.76
C GLU A 89 8.16 26.56 -5.83
#